data_AF-A0A1V5AY42-F1
#
_entry.id   AF-A0A1V5AY42-F1
#
_cell.length_a   1.000
_cell.length_b   1.000
_cell.length_c   1.000
_cell.angle_alpha   90.00
_cell.angle_beta   90.00
_cell.angle_gamma   90.00
#
_symmetry.space_group_name_H-M   'P 1'
#
loop_
_entity.id
_entity.type
_entity.pdbx_description
1 polymer ?
#
loop_
_entity_poly.entity_id
_entity_poly.type
_entity_poly.pdbx_seq_one_letter_code
_entity_poly.pdbx_strand_id
1 'polypeptide(L)'
;MSRSEVDRKEILSEIEALCIMHEKITQSSECRDFNRRAALLLERMEDEGYDRLADRAMDLLASCNPKDLSQCDSIQRARDILERLRELAYEYQGKKG
;
A
#
# COMPACT_ATOMS: atom_id res chain seq x y z
N MET A 1 -15.45 -17.59 -10.18
CA MET A 1 -15.03 -16.38 -9.45
C MET A 1 -15.33 -15.20 -10.35
N SER A 2 -15.98 -14.17 -9.83
CA SER A 2 -16.21 -12.94 -10.59
C SER A 2 -14.88 -12.18 -10.77
N ARG A 3 -14.77 -11.34 -11.81
CA ARG A 3 -13.59 -10.48 -12.04
C ARG A 3 -13.23 -9.71 -10.76
N SER A 4 -14.23 -9.08 -10.14
CA SER A 4 -14.08 -8.38 -8.86
C SER A 4 -13.52 -9.21 -7.69
N GLU A 5 -13.74 -10.53 -7.64
CA GLU A 5 -13.15 -11.38 -6.59
C GLU A 5 -11.65 -11.64 -6.82
N VAL A 6 -11.22 -11.69 -8.08
CA VAL A 6 -9.81 -11.80 -8.45
C VAL A 6 -9.11 -10.48 -8.12
N ASP A 7 -9.70 -9.36 -8.53
CA ASP A 7 -9.12 -8.03 -8.31
C ASP A 7 -8.94 -7.72 -6.82
N ARG A 8 -9.93 -8.05 -5.97
CA ARG A 8 -9.80 -7.92 -4.51
C ARG A 8 -8.61 -8.71 -3.95
N LYS A 9 -8.45 -9.97 -4.38
CA LYS A 9 -7.37 -10.84 -3.91
C LYS A 9 -6.00 -10.35 -4.36
N GLU A 10 -5.90 -9.85 -5.58
CA GLU A 10 -4.67 -9.26 -6.09
C GLU A 10 -4.29 -7.98 -5.32
N ILE A 11 -5.25 -7.11 -5.04
CA ILE A 11 -5.03 -5.91 -4.23
C ILE A 11 -4.54 -6.27 -2.84
N LEU A 12 -5.19 -7.23 -2.17
CA LEU A 12 -4.74 -7.71 -0.85
C LEU A 12 -3.31 -8.26 -0.91
N SER A 13 -3.03 -9.12 -1.90
CA SER A 13 -1.71 -9.73 -2.06
C SER A 13 -0.62 -8.68 -2.29
N GLU A 14 -0.92 -7.60 -3.03
CA GLU A 14 0.02 -6.52 -3.27
C GLU A 14 0.23 -5.67 -2.00
N ILE A 15 -0.83 -5.42 -1.22
CA ILE A 15 -0.74 -4.75 0.09
C ILE A 15 0.13 -5.56 1.05
N GLU A 16 -0.04 -6.88 1.12
CA GLU A 16 0.81 -7.75 1.93
C GLU A 16 2.28 -7.71 1.46
N ALA A 17 2.50 -7.71 0.14
CA ALA A 17 3.84 -7.57 -0.41
C ALA A 17 4.50 -6.23 -0.07
N LEU A 18 3.73 -5.13 -0.04
CA LEU A 18 4.20 -3.82 0.40
C LEU A 18 4.56 -3.82 1.89
N CYS A 19 3.75 -4.44 2.75
CA CYS A 19 4.08 -4.59 4.18
C CYS A 19 5.42 -5.30 4.37
N ILE A 20 5.60 -6.45 3.72
CA ILE A 20 6.84 -7.24 3.80
C ILE A 20 8.04 -6.48 3.23
N MET A 21 7.83 -5.76 2.12
CA MET A 21 8.88 -4.94 1.52
C MET A 21 9.31 -3.84 2.49
N HIS A 22 8.36 -3.12 3.08
CA HIS A 22 8.64 -2.04 4.01
C HIS A 22 9.38 -2.49 5.27
N GLU A 23 9.04 -3.66 5.83
CA GLU A 23 9.78 -4.25 6.98
C GLU A 23 11.25 -4.55 6.67
N LYS A 24 11.59 -4.75 5.39
CA LYS A 24 12.94 -5.07 4.93
C LYS A 24 13.72 -3.86 4.45
N ILE A 25 13.11 -2.68 4.38
CA ILE A 25 13.80 -1.45 3.95
C ILE A 25 14.88 -1.12 4.98
N THR A 26 16.11 -1.07 4.51
CA THR A 26 17.29 -0.67 5.31
C THR A 26 17.95 0.59 4.77
N GLN A 27 17.63 0.98 3.53
CA GLN A 27 18.25 2.10 2.82
C GLN A 27 17.21 2.88 2.00
N SER A 28 17.48 4.17 1.79
CA SER A 28 16.56 5.11 1.12
C SER A 28 16.33 4.79 -0.37
N SER A 29 17.25 4.06 -1.00
CA SER A 29 17.08 3.52 -2.35
C SER A 29 15.88 2.57 -2.45
N GLU A 30 15.70 1.69 -1.45
CA GLU A 30 14.59 0.73 -1.38
C GLU A 30 13.24 1.41 -1.14
N CYS A 31 13.23 2.58 -0.47
CA CYS A 31 12.02 3.39 -0.32
C CYS A 31 11.48 3.88 -1.67
N ARG A 32 12.34 4.14 -2.67
CA ARG A 32 11.88 4.57 -4.00
C ARG A 32 11.15 3.45 -4.73
N ASP A 33 11.67 2.23 -4.66
CA ASP A 33 11.00 1.06 -5.25
C ASP A 33 9.69 0.75 -4.55
N PHE A 34 9.67 0.86 -3.22
CA PHE A 34 8.45 0.77 -2.42
C PHE A 34 7.40 1.80 -2.84
N ASN A 35 7.77 3.08 -2.95
CA ASN A 35 6.85 4.14 -3.37
C ASN A 35 6.32 3.92 -4.78
N ARG A 36 7.19 3.48 -5.70
CA ARG A 36 6.77 3.18 -7.06
C ARG A 36 5.70 2.09 -7.08
N ARG A 37 5.88 1.01 -6.31
CA ARG A 37 4.86 -0.04 -6.19
C ARG A 37 3.59 0.45 -5.51
N ALA A 38 3.70 1.23 -4.44
CA ALA A 38 2.54 1.81 -3.76
C ALA A 38 1.74 2.76 -4.67
N ALA A 39 2.40 3.53 -5.53
CA ALA A 39 1.74 4.40 -6.51
C ALA A 39 1.00 3.62 -7.60
N LEU A 40 1.59 2.54 -8.12
CA LEU A 40 0.92 1.65 -9.07
C LEU A 40 -0.28 0.94 -8.43
N LEU A 41 -0.16 0.56 -7.16
CA LEU A 41 -1.29 -0.02 -6.43
C LEU A 41 -2.41 1.01 -6.22
N LEU A 42 -2.06 2.26 -5.90
CA LEU A 42 -3.02 3.36 -5.77
C LEU A 42 -3.84 3.54 -7.04
N GLU A 43 -3.17 3.65 -8.20
CA GLU A 43 -3.83 3.78 -9.51
C GLU A 43 -4.84 2.64 -9.75
N ARG A 44 -4.42 1.39 -9.48
CA ARG A 44 -5.33 0.22 -9.58
C ARG A 44 -6.51 0.29 -8.62
N MET A 45 -6.31 0.80 -7.41
CA MET A 45 -7.39 0.93 -6.42
C MET A 45 -8.41 1.99 -6.84
N GLU A 46 -7.95 3.09 -7.46
CA GLU A 46 -8.81 4.14 -8.01
C GLU A 46 -9.61 3.63 -9.22
N ASP A 47 -8.96 2.92 -10.15
CA ASP A 47 -9.59 2.35 -11.34
C ASP A 47 -10.72 1.36 -10.99
N GLU A 48 -10.54 0.59 -9.93
CA GLU A 48 -11.50 -0.41 -9.46
C GLU A 48 -12.52 0.15 -8.43
N GLY A 49 -12.42 1.43 -8.07
CA GLY A 49 -13.36 2.11 -7.15
C GLY A 49 -13.19 1.74 -5.67
N TYR A 50 -11.99 1.35 -5.25
CA TYR A 50 -11.65 1.12 -3.83
C TYR A 50 -11.23 2.42 -3.13
N ASP A 51 -12.10 3.43 -3.14
CA ASP A 51 -11.78 4.80 -2.68
C ASP A 51 -11.12 4.84 -1.29
N ARG A 52 -11.63 4.06 -0.33
CA ARG A 52 -11.06 4.03 1.03
C ARG A 52 -9.65 3.45 1.10
N LEU A 53 -9.33 2.50 0.23
CA LEU A 53 -7.97 1.94 0.14
C LEU A 53 -7.06 2.92 -0.59
N ALA A 54 -7.57 3.58 -1.65
CA ALA A 54 -6.87 4.61 -2.39
C ALA A 54 -6.49 5.81 -1.49
N ASP A 55 -7.44 6.35 -0.72
CA ASP A 55 -7.20 7.43 0.26
C ASP A 55 -6.06 7.06 1.21
N ARG A 56 -6.05 5.82 1.71
CA ARG A 56 -5.02 5.38 2.65
C ARG A 56 -3.67 5.14 1.98
N ALA A 57 -3.63 4.76 0.71
CA ALA A 57 -2.41 4.69 -0.07
C ALA A 57 -1.86 6.08 -0.43
N MET A 58 -2.72 7.09 -0.63
CA MET A 58 -2.28 8.48 -0.75
C MET A 58 -1.58 8.96 0.53
N ASP A 59 -2.14 8.67 1.71
CA ASP A 59 -1.49 8.97 2.99
C ASP A 59 -0.08 8.33 3.08
N LEU A 60 0.05 7.08 2.62
CA LEU A 60 1.30 6.34 2.61
C LEU A 60 2.36 7.02 1.75
N LEU A 61 2.00 7.39 0.52
CA LEU A 61 2.89 8.06 -0.44
C LEU A 61 3.26 9.47 0.03
N ALA A 62 2.33 10.18 0.68
CA ALA A 62 2.60 11.49 1.28
C ALA A 62 3.59 11.38 2.46
N SER A 63 3.49 10.29 3.23
CA SER A 63 4.35 10.05 4.39
C SER A 63 5.75 9.57 4.01
N CYS A 64 5.86 8.67 3.03
CA CYS A 64 7.13 8.01 2.69
C CYS A 64 7.72 8.63 1.42
N ASN A 65 8.04 9.93 1.39
CA ASN A 65 8.62 10.56 0.20
C ASN A 65 10.13 10.82 0.37
N PRO A 66 11.03 9.92 -0.08
CA PRO A 66 12.47 10.11 0.04
C PRO A 66 12.92 11.26 -0.88
N LYS A 67 13.01 12.48 -0.33
CA LYS A 67 13.68 13.61 -0.96
C LYS A 67 15.18 13.49 -0.70
N ASP A 68 15.94 13.22 -1.76
CA ASP A 68 17.41 13.18 -1.85
C ASP A 68 18.21 12.71 -0.61
N LEU A 69 18.86 11.53 -0.74
CA LEU A 69 19.92 10.99 0.14
C LEU A 69 19.60 10.86 1.65
N SER A 70 18.44 11.31 2.10
CA SER A 70 17.99 11.26 3.49
C SER A 70 17.58 9.83 3.88
N GLN A 71 17.85 9.42 5.12
CA GLN A 71 17.24 8.22 5.69
C GLN A 71 15.72 8.42 5.77
N CYS A 72 14.96 7.33 5.66
CA CYS A 72 13.51 7.38 5.82
C CYS A 72 13.17 7.64 7.29
N ASP A 73 12.98 8.90 7.68
CA ASP A 73 12.54 9.27 9.03
C ASP A 73 11.08 8.85 9.31
N SER A 74 10.36 8.41 8.27
CA SER A 74 8.93 8.08 8.33
C SER A 74 8.64 6.59 8.38
N ILE A 75 9.63 5.73 8.66
CA ILE A 75 9.45 4.26 8.73
C ILE A 75 8.31 3.88 9.67
N GLN A 76 8.28 4.42 10.90
CA GLN A 76 7.22 4.07 11.85
C GLN A 76 5.84 4.54 11.35
N ARG A 77 5.76 5.75 10.81
CA ARG A 77 4.50 6.31 10.28
C ARG A 77 3.99 5.51 9.08
N ALA A 78 4.86 5.15 8.16
CA ALA A 78 4.53 4.32 7.00
C ALA A 78 4.08 2.92 7.43
N ARG A 79 4.69 2.34 8.46
CA ARG A 79 4.26 1.08 9.06
C ARG A 79 2.84 1.16 9.62
N ASP A 80 2.53 2.19 10.40
CA ASP A 80 1.17 2.37 10.97
C ASP A 80 0.11 2.55 9.86
N ILE A 81 0.48 3.24 8.77
CA ILE A 81 -0.40 3.41 7.60
C ILE A 81 -0.61 2.07 6.88
N LEU A 82 0.45 1.29 6.67
CA LEU A 82 0.41 -0.03 6.04
C LEU A 82 -0.41 -1.05 6.84
N GLU A 83 -0.24 -1.08 8.16
CA GLU A 83 -1.05 -1.96 9.03
C GLU A 83 -2.54 -1.63 8.87
N ARG A 84 -2.89 -0.34 8.84
CA ARG A 84 -4.28 0.09 8.62
C ARG A 84 -4.78 -0.22 7.21
N LEU A 85 -3.94 -0.06 6.19
CA LEU A 85 -4.28 -0.40 4.80
C LEU A 85 -4.58 -1.89 4.65
N ARG A 86 -3.78 -2.75 5.31
CA ARG A 86 -3.98 -4.20 5.36
C ARG A 86 -5.29 -4.57 6.04
N GLU A 87 -5.60 -3.95 7.19
CA GLU A 87 -6.88 -4.18 7.88
C GLU A 87 -8.08 -3.86 6.98
N LEU A 88 -8.07 -2.70 6.33
CA LEU A 88 -9.12 -2.30 5.40
C LEU A 88 -9.24 -3.32 4.25
N ALA A 89 -8.13 -3.78 3.69
CA ALA A 89 -8.16 -4.78 2.62
C ALA A 89 -8.81 -6.10 3.07
N TYR A 90 -8.55 -6.56 4.29
CA TYR A 90 -9.24 -7.73 4.84
C TYR A 90 -10.73 -7.48 5.08
N GLU A 91 -11.14 -6.28 5.49
CA GLU A 91 -12.57 -5.92 5.58
C GLU A 91 -13.27 -6.01 4.21
N TYR A 92 -12.60 -5.57 3.14
CA TYR A 92 -13.10 -5.71 1.76
C TYR A 92 -13.19 -7.18 1.30
N GLN A 93 -12.37 -8.07 1.84
CA GLN A 93 -12.45 -9.52 1.58
C GLN A 93 -13.58 -10.19 2.35
N GLY A 94 -13.86 -9.71 3.57
CA GLY A 94 -14.90 -10.24 4.45
C GLY A 94 -16.32 -9.79 4.11
N LYS A 95 -16.48 -8.70 3.35
CA LYS A 95 -17.78 -8.32 2.79
C LYS A 95 -18.21 -9.32 1.72
N LYS A 96 -18.96 -10.35 2.15
CA LYS A 96 -19.92 -11.04 1.27
C LYS A 96 -20.86 -9.97 0.71
N GLY A 97 -20.71 -9.65 -0.58
CA GLY A 97 -21.78 -9.03 -1.36
C GLY A 97 -23.00 -9.95 -1.39
#